data_AF-A0A839NK27-F1
#
_entry.id   AF-A0A839NK27-F1
#
_cell.length_a   1.000
_cell.length_b   1.000
_cell.length_c   1.000
_cell.angle_alpha   90.00
_cell.angle_beta   90.00
_cell.angle_gamma   90.00
#
_symmetry.space_group_name_H-M   'P 1'
#
loop_
_entity.id
_entity.type
_entity.pdbx_description
1 polymer ?
#
loop_
_entity_poly.entity_id
_entity_poly.type
_entity_poly.pdbx_seq_one_letter_code
_entity_poly.pdbx_strand_id
1 'polypeptide(L)'
;MRLAFFSMTIATGAATVVAFKLYKKSSGKIGSILLAISTIGFLLAGIYNTDPSTTANENMTTAGTIHSVGAGFSGMIVFASLFFFWQVYKNPIYRELRNPLAYATVLLWVSEVILIISMAIYLPKNDGNLGPEVLIGLQGRFMIICAAIWTVIFMKQTMRIKEI
;
A
#
# COMPACT_ATOMS: atom_id res chain seq x y z
N MET A 1 -7.73 -13.39 4.37
CA MET A 1 -6.90 -12.32 3.78
C MET A 1 -6.72 -12.44 2.26
N ARG A 2 -6.59 -13.65 1.68
CA ARG A 2 -6.44 -13.84 0.22
C ARG A 2 -7.36 -12.97 -0.66
N LEU A 3 -8.67 -12.97 -0.36
CA LEU A 3 -9.63 -12.17 -1.11
C LEU A 3 -9.27 -10.68 -1.11
N ALA A 4 -8.90 -10.11 0.05
CA ALA A 4 -8.49 -8.72 0.15
C ALA A 4 -7.24 -8.43 -0.69
N PHE A 5 -6.24 -9.31 -0.67
CA PHE A 5 -5.03 -9.18 -1.49
C PHE A 5 -5.34 -9.23 -2.99
N PHE A 6 -6.22 -10.13 -3.44
CA PHE A 6 -6.64 -10.18 -4.85
C PHE A 6 -7.49 -8.98 -5.25
N SER A 7 -8.43 -8.54 -4.41
CA SER A 7 -9.21 -7.31 -4.66
C SER A 7 -8.29 -6.09 -4.77
N MET A 8 -7.31 -5.98 -3.89
CA MET A 8 -6.30 -4.92 -3.96
C MET A 8 -5.46 -5.03 -5.23
N THR A 9 -5.02 -6.24 -5.62
CA THR A 9 -4.26 -6.46 -6.86
C THR A 9 -5.02 -5.94 -8.08
N ILE A 10 -6.32 -6.25 -8.19
CA ILE A 10 -7.15 -5.78 -9.31
C ILE A 10 -7.27 -4.26 -9.27
N ALA A 11 -7.56 -3.69 -8.09
CA ALA A 11 -7.75 -2.25 -7.93
C ALA A 11 -6.46 -1.45 -8.22
N THR A 12 -5.32 -1.86 -7.64
CA THR A 12 -4.03 -1.20 -7.85
C THR A 12 -3.49 -1.46 -9.25
N GLY A 13 -3.78 -2.61 -9.85
CA GLY A 13 -3.44 -2.91 -11.25
C GLY A 13 -4.18 -1.98 -12.23
N ALA A 14 -5.49 -1.84 -12.07
CA ALA A 14 -6.27 -0.88 -12.84
C ALA A 14 -5.76 0.56 -12.65
N ALA A 15 -5.49 0.95 -11.39
CA ALA A 15 -4.95 2.26 -11.07
C ALA A 15 -3.56 2.49 -11.68
N THR A 16 -2.71 1.46 -11.72
CA THR A 16 -1.38 1.50 -12.34
C THR A 16 -1.48 1.75 -13.84
N VAL A 17 -2.36 1.02 -14.54
CA VAL A 17 -2.57 1.19 -15.99
C VAL A 17 -3.05 2.61 -16.30
N VAL A 18 -4.01 3.14 -15.54
CA VAL A 18 -4.50 4.51 -15.72
C VAL A 18 -3.40 5.52 -15.40
N ALA A 19 -2.64 5.29 -14.32
CA ALA A 19 -1.58 6.21 -13.90
C ALA A 19 -0.47 6.33 -14.96
N PHE A 20 -0.01 5.22 -15.55
CA PHE A 20 0.95 5.24 -16.65
C PHE A 20 0.44 5.95 -17.89
N LYS A 21 -0.87 5.94 -18.14
CA LYS A 21 -1.48 6.66 -19.27
C LYS A 21 -1.52 8.16 -19.04
N LEU A 22 -1.88 8.62 -17.84
CA LEU A 22 -2.16 10.03 -17.58
C LEU A 22 -0.95 10.81 -17.03
N TYR A 23 -0.12 10.20 -16.19
CA TYR A 23 0.93 10.91 -15.45
C TYR A 23 2.30 10.74 -16.11
N LYS A 24 2.54 11.45 -17.22
CA LYS A 24 3.78 11.34 -18.03
C LYS A 24 5.02 12.05 -17.48
N LYS A 25 4.85 12.99 -16.53
CA LYS A 25 5.97 13.72 -15.91
C LYS A 25 6.76 12.82 -14.95
N SER A 26 8.03 13.15 -14.69
CA SER A 26 8.97 12.31 -13.93
C SER A 26 8.43 11.84 -12.57
N SER A 27 7.82 12.73 -11.77
CA SER A 27 7.21 12.35 -10.49
C SER A 27 6.04 11.38 -10.65
N GLY A 28 5.19 11.59 -11.66
CA GLY A 28 4.09 10.71 -12.01
C GLY A 28 4.52 9.32 -12.46
N LYS A 29 5.60 9.26 -13.24
CA LYS A 29 6.20 8.01 -13.70
C LYS A 29 6.77 7.22 -12.52
N ILE A 30 7.46 7.89 -11.59
CA ILE A 30 7.97 7.25 -10.36
C ILE A 30 6.81 6.70 -9.52
N GLY A 31 5.78 7.51 -9.28
CA GLY A 31 4.58 7.07 -8.55
C GLY A 31 3.89 5.86 -9.22
N SER A 32 3.83 5.84 -10.56
CA SER A 32 3.25 4.73 -11.32
C SER A 32 4.09 3.45 -11.20
N ILE A 33 5.42 3.55 -11.22
CA ILE A 33 6.33 2.40 -11.02
C ILE A 33 6.16 1.84 -9.59
N LEU A 34 6.13 2.71 -8.58
CA LEU A 34 5.91 2.28 -7.19
C LEU A 34 4.56 1.60 -7.00
N LEU A 35 3.50 2.11 -7.65
CA LEU A 35 2.18 1.48 -7.63
C LEU A 35 2.16 0.13 -8.36
N ALA A 36 2.94 -0.02 -9.43
CA ALA A 36 3.13 -1.30 -10.12
C ALA A 36 3.84 -2.32 -9.22
N ILE A 37 4.90 -1.93 -8.51
CA ILE A 37 5.59 -2.78 -7.54
C ILE A 37 4.64 -3.19 -6.41
N SER A 38 3.84 -2.24 -5.91
CA SER A 38 2.80 -2.55 -4.91
C SER A 38 1.78 -3.56 -5.42
N THR A 39 1.33 -3.44 -6.66
CA THR A 39 0.43 -4.40 -7.31
C THR A 39 1.03 -5.81 -7.36
N ILE A 40 2.31 -5.92 -7.70
CA ILE A 40 3.04 -7.20 -7.67
C ILE A 40 3.10 -7.74 -6.23
N GLY A 41 3.36 -6.88 -5.25
CA GLY A 41 3.35 -7.24 -3.84
C GLY A 41 2.01 -7.81 -3.38
N PHE A 42 0.90 -7.13 -3.70
CA PHE A 42 -0.44 -7.63 -3.40
C PHE A 42 -0.73 -8.97 -4.10
N LEU A 43 -0.29 -9.17 -5.34
CA LEU A 43 -0.47 -10.42 -6.07
C LEU A 43 0.27 -11.58 -5.39
N LEU A 44 1.54 -11.38 -5.04
CA LEU A 44 2.36 -12.39 -4.37
C LEU A 44 1.76 -12.77 -3.02
N ALA A 45 1.39 -11.79 -2.19
CA ALA A 45 0.74 -12.06 -0.91
C ALA A 45 -0.67 -12.67 -1.05
N GLY A 46 -1.34 -12.48 -2.19
CA GLY A 46 -2.61 -13.14 -2.52
C GLY A 46 -2.46 -14.61 -2.90
N ILE A 47 -1.43 -14.93 -3.70
CA ILE A 47 -1.15 -16.30 -4.18
C ILE A 47 -0.63 -17.18 -3.04
N TYR A 48 0.38 -16.72 -2.32
CA TYR A 48 1.06 -17.51 -1.30
C TYR A 48 0.41 -17.28 0.07
N ASN A 49 0.14 -18.38 0.79
CA ASN A 49 -0.36 -18.27 2.16
C ASN A 49 0.75 -17.81 3.09
N THR A 50 0.39 -16.95 4.05
CA THR A 50 1.24 -16.66 5.19
C THR A 50 1.25 -17.85 6.14
N ASP A 51 2.38 -18.10 6.79
CA ASP A 51 2.46 -19.01 7.92
C ASP A 51 1.68 -18.43 9.11
N PRO A 52 1.29 -19.26 10.10
CA PRO A 52 0.77 -18.75 11.37
C PRO A 52 1.67 -17.68 11.97
N SER A 53 1.10 -16.64 12.57
CA SER A 53 1.87 -15.55 13.18
C SER A 53 2.69 -15.98 14.40
N THR A 54 2.56 -17.23 14.85
CA THR A 54 3.34 -17.82 15.94
C THR A 54 4.49 -18.69 15.42
N THR A 55 4.62 -18.86 14.10
CA THR A 55 5.73 -19.58 13.50
C THR A 55 7.00 -18.77 13.69
N ALA A 56 8.00 -19.37 14.34
CA ALA A 56 9.31 -18.75 14.49
C ALA A 56 9.98 -18.54 13.13
N ASN A 57 10.79 -17.49 12.99
CA ASN A 57 11.39 -17.08 11.71
C ASN A 57 12.20 -18.22 11.04
N GLU A 58 12.93 -19.01 11.82
CA GLU A 58 13.72 -20.16 11.35
C GLU A 58 12.87 -21.31 10.80
N ASN A 59 11.58 -21.33 11.12
CA ASN A 59 10.63 -22.35 10.71
C ASN A 59 9.65 -21.85 9.63
N MET A 60 9.87 -20.66 9.07
CA MET A 60 9.03 -20.13 8.00
C MET A 60 9.11 -20.98 6.74
N THR A 61 7.96 -21.28 6.16
CA THR A 61 7.88 -21.98 4.89
C THR A 61 8.27 -21.05 3.74
N THR A 62 8.70 -21.61 2.61
CA THR A 62 8.97 -20.80 1.41
C THR A 62 7.74 -19.99 0.98
N ALA A 63 6.53 -20.55 1.12
CA ALA A 63 5.30 -19.84 0.81
C ALA A 63 5.07 -18.66 1.77
N GLY A 64 5.25 -18.85 3.08
CA GLY A 64 5.14 -17.78 4.08
C GLY A 64 6.18 -16.68 3.89
N THR A 65 7.40 -17.04 3.50
CA THR A 65 8.46 -16.08 3.14
C THR A 65 8.07 -15.25 1.92
N ILE A 66 7.61 -15.88 0.83
CA ILE A 66 7.17 -15.15 -0.37
C ILE A 66 5.97 -14.25 -0.05
N HIS A 67 5.02 -14.72 0.76
CA HIS A 67 3.90 -13.90 1.22
C HIS A 67 4.41 -12.66 1.94
N SER A 68 5.34 -12.81 2.89
CA SER A 68 5.86 -11.72 3.71
C SER A 68 6.62 -10.69 2.88
N VAL A 69 7.42 -11.13 1.90
CA VAL A 69 8.07 -10.26 0.92
C VAL A 69 7.03 -9.52 0.07
N GLY A 70 6.00 -10.22 -0.41
CA GLY A 70 4.89 -9.63 -1.15
C GLY A 70 4.15 -8.56 -0.35
N ALA A 71 3.86 -8.84 0.92
CA ALA A 71 3.25 -7.89 1.84
C ALA A 71 4.14 -6.64 2.03
N GLY A 72 5.47 -6.81 2.17
CA GLY A 72 6.41 -5.70 2.20
C GLY A 72 6.38 -4.83 0.93
N PHE A 73 6.39 -5.45 -0.25
CA PHE A 73 6.28 -4.72 -1.51
C PHE A 73 4.93 -4.04 -1.69
N SER A 74 3.84 -4.57 -1.13
CA SER A 74 2.53 -3.92 -1.15
C SER A 74 2.57 -2.51 -0.53
N GLY A 75 3.46 -2.29 0.46
CA GLY A 75 3.72 -1.00 1.09
C GLY A 75 4.22 0.10 0.15
N MET A 76 4.68 -0.23 -1.06
CA MET A 76 5.08 0.78 -2.06
C MET A 76 3.95 1.72 -2.47
N ILE A 77 2.68 1.36 -2.23
CA ILE A 77 1.52 2.24 -2.42
C ILE A 77 1.60 3.50 -1.54
N VAL A 78 2.17 3.37 -0.34
CA VAL A 78 2.35 4.49 0.61
C VAL A 78 3.29 5.52 0.01
N PHE A 79 4.42 5.09 -0.56
CA PHE A 79 5.34 5.99 -1.25
C PHE A 79 4.73 6.55 -2.54
N ALA A 80 4.07 5.73 -3.35
CA ALA A 80 3.38 6.16 -4.57
C ALA A 80 2.39 7.32 -4.28
N SER A 81 1.69 7.25 -3.14
CA SER A 81 0.73 8.27 -2.74
C SER A 81 1.29 9.68 -2.62
N LEU A 82 2.56 9.83 -2.18
CA LEU A 82 3.23 11.13 -2.10
C LEU A 82 3.50 11.71 -3.48
N PHE A 83 3.94 10.88 -4.43
CA PHE A 83 4.26 11.33 -5.79
C PHE A 83 3.00 11.81 -6.53
N PHE A 84 1.88 11.10 -6.36
CA PHE A 84 0.60 11.52 -6.94
C PHE A 84 0.04 12.75 -6.25
N PHE A 85 0.09 12.83 -4.92
CA PHE A 85 -0.30 14.04 -4.20
C PHE A 85 0.53 15.25 -4.64
N TRP A 86 1.85 15.10 -4.75
CA TRP A 86 2.75 16.16 -5.20
C TRP A 86 2.42 16.68 -6.60
N GLN A 87 2.00 15.81 -7.51
CA GLN A 87 1.56 16.22 -8.84
C GLN A 87 0.29 17.08 -8.79
N VAL A 88 -0.71 16.65 -8.02
CA VAL A 88 -1.97 17.38 -7.85
C VAL A 88 -1.73 18.71 -7.11
N TYR A 89 -0.82 18.72 -6.14
CA TYR A 89 -0.43 19.91 -5.40
C TYR A 89 0.30 20.95 -6.27
N LYS A 90 1.21 20.52 -7.15
CA LYS A 90 1.97 21.41 -8.02
C LYS A 90 1.17 22.05 -9.14
N ASN A 91 0.04 21.46 -9.54
CA ASN A 91 -0.77 22.01 -10.63
C ASN A 91 -1.93 22.85 -10.08
N PRO A 92 -1.97 24.18 -10.32
CA PRO A 92 -3.07 25.05 -9.87
C PRO A 92 -4.45 24.62 -10.40
N ILE A 93 -4.49 24.03 -11.60
CA ILE A 93 -5.72 23.57 -12.25
C ILE A 93 -6.42 22.49 -11.40
N TYR A 94 -5.66 21.69 -10.64
CA TYR A 94 -6.19 20.60 -9.84
C TYR A 94 -6.49 20.98 -8.39
N ARG A 95 -6.66 22.27 -8.08
CA ARG A 95 -6.82 22.77 -6.70
C ARG A 95 -7.95 22.08 -5.94
N GLU A 96 -9.08 21.85 -6.58
CA GLU A 96 -10.25 21.20 -5.97
C GLU A 96 -10.05 19.69 -5.72
N LEU A 97 -9.09 19.07 -6.39
CA LEU A 97 -8.77 17.65 -6.27
C LEU A 97 -7.81 17.38 -5.10
N ARG A 98 -7.18 18.43 -4.55
CA ARG A 98 -6.11 18.32 -3.55
C ARG A 98 -6.59 17.75 -2.24
N ASN A 99 -7.63 18.33 -1.63
CA ASN A 99 -8.00 18.00 -0.26
C ASN A 99 -8.40 16.52 -0.07
N PRO A 100 -9.27 15.92 -0.91
CA PRO A 100 -9.61 14.51 -0.76
C PRO A 100 -8.38 13.60 -0.88
N LEU A 101 -7.51 13.87 -1.86
CA LEU A 101 -6.30 13.09 -2.05
C LEU A 101 -5.30 13.31 -0.90
N ALA A 102 -5.18 14.53 -0.38
CA ALA A 102 -4.31 14.84 0.75
C ALA A 102 -4.74 14.10 2.01
N TYR A 103 -6.03 14.15 2.37
CA TYR A 103 -6.55 13.44 3.54
C TYR A 103 -6.37 11.93 3.41
N ALA A 104 -6.62 11.37 2.23
CA ALA A 104 -6.40 9.95 1.97
C ALA A 104 -4.92 9.57 2.09
N THR A 105 -4.01 10.40 1.54
CA THR A 105 -2.57 10.18 1.63
C THR A 105 -2.09 10.27 3.07
N VAL A 106 -2.54 11.27 3.84
CA VAL A 106 -2.22 11.41 5.27
C VAL A 106 -2.72 10.21 6.06
N LEU A 107 -3.97 9.78 5.84
CA LEU A 107 -4.54 8.60 6.49
C LEU A 107 -3.69 7.34 6.22
N LEU A 108 -3.30 7.12 4.96
CA LEU A 108 -2.47 5.99 4.57
C LEU A 108 -1.09 6.04 5.27
N TRP A 109 -0.43 7.20 5.28
CA TRP A 109 0.85 7.38 5.95
C TRP A 109 0.77 7.21 7.46
N VAL A 110 -0.26 7.76 8.11
CA VAL A 110 -0.46 7.59 9.56
C VAL A 110 -0.63 6.11 9.89
N SER A 111 -1.41 5.36 9.08
CA SER A 111 -1.58 3.91 9.29
C SER A 111 -0.26 3.15 9.16
N GLU A 112 0.58 3.50 8.18
CA GLU A 112 1.89 2.88 7.96
C GLU A 112 2.87 3.22 9.09
N VAL A 113 2.95 4.48 9.51
CA VAL A 113 3.83 4.91 10.60
C VAL A 113 3.46 4.22 11.91
N ILE A 114 2.16 4.08 12.21
CA ILE A 114 1.70 3.34 13.39
C ILE A 114 2.18 1.87 13.33
N LEU A 115 2.05 1.23 12.17
CA LEU A 115 2.51 -0.14 11.98
C LEU A 115 4.03 -0.27 12.17
N ILE A 116 4.81 0.63 11.56
CA ILE A 116 6.28 0.65 11.70
C ILE A 116 6.70 0.86 13.15
N ILE A 117 6.09 1.83 13.85
CA ILE A 117 6.38 2.09 15.27
C ILE A 117 6.06 0.86 16.13
N SER A 118 4.92 0.22 15.88
CA SER A 118 4.53 -1.02 16.55
C SER A 118 5.56 -2.13 16.33
N MET A 119 5.94 -2.36 15.07
CA MET A 119 6.98 -3.34 14.72
C MET A 119 8.31 -3.03 15.42
N ALA A 120 8.76 -1.76 15.39
CA ALA A 120 10.01 -1.34 15.99
C ALA A 120 10.05 -1.50 17.52
N ILE A 121 8.90 -1.37 18.20
CA ILE A 121 8.81 -1.52 19.66
C ILE A 121 8.68 -2.99 20.07
N TYR A 122 7.85 -3.76 19.36
CA TYR A 122 7.42 -5.08 19.83
C TYR A 122 8.22 -6.25 19.23
N LEU A 123 8.74 -6.15 18.00
CA LEU A 123 9.55 -7.24 17.43
C LEU A 123 10.84 -7.47 18.24
N PRO A 124 11.63 -6.45 18.63
CA PRO A 124 12.85 -6.69 19.41
C PRO A 124 12.58 -7.30 20.78
N LYS A 125 11.41 -7.06 21.37
CA LYS A 125 11.00 -7.62 22.66
C LYS A 125 10.64 -9.10 22.59
N ASN A 126 10.45 -9.64 21.39
CA ASN A 126 10.05 -11.02 21.14
C ASN A 126 11.06 -11.73 20.23
N ASP A 127 12.35 -11.38 20.33
CA ASP A 127 13.45 -11.95 19.53
C ASP A 127 13.21 -11.90 18.01
N GLY A 128 12.51 -10.86 17.54
CA GLY A 128 12.15 -10.69 16.14
C GLY A 128 10.97 -11.55 15.67
N ASN A 129 10.34 -12.32 16.57
CA ASN A 129 9.18 -13.14 16.26
C ASN A 129 7.88 -12.35 16.42
N LEU A 130 6.87 -12.73 15.65
CA LEU A 130 5.50 -12.27 15.86
C LEU A 130 4.89 -13.06 17.05
N GLY A 131 3.98 -12.43 17.80
CA GLY A 131 3.38 -13.02 18.99
C GLY A 131 2.00 -12.43 19.30
N PRO A 132 1.22 -13.03 20.21
CA PRO A 132 -0.12 -12.56 20.56
C PRO A 132 -0.14 -11.12 21.11
N GLU A 133 0.96 -10.71 21.73
CA GLU A 133 1.15 -9.35 22.26
C GLU A 133 1.37 -8.30 21.17
N VAL A 134 1.61 -8.74 19.92
CA VAL A 134 1.99 -7.89 18.79
C VAL A 134 0.84 -7.79 17.80
N LEU A 135 0.05 -6.72 17.91
CA LEU A 135 -1.15 -6.47 17.09
C LEU A 135 -0.86 -6.13 15.60
N ILE A 136 0.28 -6.57 15.06
CA ILE A 136 0.68 -6.37 13.65
C ILE A 136 -0.38 -6.93 12.70
N GLY A 137 -1.00 -8.06 13.02
CA GLY A 137 -2.06 -8.64 12.18
C GLY A 137 -3.29 -7.73 12.06
N LEU A 138 -3.68 -7.04 13.12
CA LEU A 138 -4.80 -6.10 13.09
C LEU A 138 -4.41 -4.78 12.41
N GLN A 139 -3.24 -4.25 12.74
CA GLN A 139 -2.69 -3.03 12.13
C GLN A 139 -2.48 -3.18 10.63
N GLY A 140 -1.98 -4.33 10.17
CA GLY A 140 -1.85 -4.65 8.74
C GLY A 140 -3.20 -4.72 8.02
N ARG A 141 -4.25 -5.24 8.66
CA ARG A 141 -5.62 -5.20 8.09
C ARG A 141 -6.13 -3.76 7.97
N PHE A 142 -5.90 -2.94 8.98
CA PHE A 142 -6.26 -1.52 8.95
C PHE A 142 -5.51 -0.77 7.84
N MET A 143 -4.21 -1.04 7.67
CA MET A 143 -3.41 -0.48 6.57
C MET A 143 -3.98 -0.87 5.20
N ILE A 144 -4.39 -2.13 4.99
CA ILE A 144 -5.05 -2.56 3.74
C ILE A 144 -6.35 -1.79 3.49
N ILE A 145 -7.15 -1.52 4.53
CA ILE A 145 -8.36 -0.69 4.41
C ILE A 145 -8.01 0.74 4.01
N CYS A 146 -7.01 1.35 4.66
CA CYS A 146 -6.52 2.68 4.29
C CYS A 146 -6.00 2.73 2.86
N ALA A 147 -5.30 1.68 2.41
CA ALA A 147 -4.82 1.53 1.04
C ALA A 147 -6.00 1.45 0.05
N ALA A 148 -7.04 0.68 0.37
CA ALA A 148 -8.25 0.59 -0.46
C ALA A 148 -8.98 1.94 -0.57
N ILE A 149 -9.18 2.64 0.55
CA ILE A 149 -9.77 3.99 0.59
C ILE A 149 -8.94 4.94 -0.27
N TRP A 150 -7.62 4.89 -0.12
CA TRP A 150 -6.71 5.72 -0.92
C TRP A 150 -6.82 5.40 -2.42
N THR A 151 -6.82 4.13 -2.82
CA THR A 151 -6.96 3.74 -4.23
C THR A 151 -8.28 4.24 -4.83
N VAL A 152 -9.40 4.14 -4.11
CA VAL A 152 -10.70 4.65 -4.56
C VAL A 152 -10.66 6.17 -4.74
N ILE A 153 -10.15 6.91 -3.76
CA ILE A 153 -10.05 8.37 -3.84
C ILE A 153 -9.09 8.80 -4.96
N PHE A 154 -7.94 8.16 -5.08
CA PHE A 154 -6.95 8.39 -6.13
C PHE A 154 -7.56 8.18 -7.52
N MET A 155 -8.27 7.07 -7.72
CA MET A 155 -8.94 6.79 -9.00
C MET A 155 -10.03 7.81 -9.30
N LYS A 156 -10.87 8.16 -8.31
CA LYS A 156 -11.91 9.20 -8.47
C LYS A 156 -11.31 10.55 -8.87
N GLN A 157 -10.22 10.99 -8.22
CA GLN A 157 -9.57 12.25 -8.59
C GLN A 157 -8.88 12.16 -9.96
N THR A 158 -8.26 11.02 -10.27
CA THR A 158 -7.56 10.81 -11.55
C THR A 158 -8.53 10.82 -12.73
N MET A 159 -9.74 10.28 -12.57
CA MET A 159 -10.77 10.35 -13.61
C MET A 159 -11.24 11.78 -13.87
N ARG A 160 -11.36 12.61 -12.82
CA ARG A 160 -11.68 14.04 -12.96
C ARG A 160 -10.58 14.84 -13.67
N ILE A 161 -9.31 14.42 -13.57
CA ILE A 161 -8.21 15.03 -14.34
C ILE A 161 -8.36 14.78 -15.84
N LYS A 162 -8.95 13.65 -16.25
CA LYS A 162 -9.16 13.34 -17.67
C LYS A 162 -10.23 14.24 -18.31
N GLU A 163 -11.13 14.79 -17.51
CA GLU A 163 -12.26 15.61 -17.96
C GLU A 163 -11.94 17.10 -18.06
N ILE A 164 -10.76 17.52 -17.57
CA ILE A 164 -10.27 18.91 -17.59
C ILE A 164 -9.20 19.06 -18.69
#